data_AF-A0A8W8N2E6-F1
#
_entry.id   AF-A0A8W8N2E6-F1
#
_cell.length_a   1.000
_cell.length_b   1.000
_cell.length_c   1.000
_cell.angle_alpha   90.00
_cell.angle_beta   90.00
_cell.angle_gamma   90.00
#
_symmetry.space_group_name_H-M   'P 1'
#
loop_
_entity.id
_entity.type
_entity.pdbx_description
1 polymer ?
#
loop_
_entity_poly.entity_id
_entity_poly.type
_entity_poly.pdbx_seq_one_letter_code
_entity_poly.pdbx_strand_id
1 'polypeptide(L)'
;MVKSIKLNSSSNFIDTVNGDWSCWQNSSVCSVTCGEGVKTRTRTCNHPTPANGGLQCRGESHMSEHCNENPCAENGVSLAWGDWSPCSVTCGSGSRVRARACNPPQYCGHNCTEPLFEINSCLQVPCQTPPAGVACPTCTEDLECTWNTTCHASENCMVRSISVTGFNFTTHCIMREDCHLLQMLAKTTHGEVFCCADENCVREMIG
;
A
#
# COMPACT_ATOMS: atom_id res chain seq x y z
N MET A 1 -46.29 103.33 -4.22
CA MET A 1 -47.30 102.57 -4.99
C MET A 1 -46.57 101.46 -5.74
N VAL A 2 -46.74 100.22 -5.29
CA VAL A 2 -46.09 99.03 -5.87
C VAL A 2 -46.70 98.76 -7.25
N LYS A 3 -45.89 98.73 -8.31
CA LYS A 3 -46.30 98.15 -9.60
C LYS A 3 -45.71 96.75 -9.69
N SER A 4 -46.58 95.76 -9.54
CA SER A 4 -46.25 94.34 -9.62
C SER A 4 -45.73 93.97 -11.01
N ILE A 5 -44.47 93.59 -11.10
CA ILE A 5 -43.93 92.90 -12.27
C ILE A 5 -44.32 91.43 -12.12
N LYS A 6 -45.31 90.97 -12.91
CA LYS A 6 -45.62 89.55 -13.05
C LYS A 6 -44.45 88.89 -13.79
N LEU A 7 -43.65 88.09 -13.10
CA LEU A 7 -42.79 87.10 -13.73
C LEU A 7 -43.70 86.04 -14.34
N ASN A 8 -44.04 86.16 -15.62
CA ASN A 8 -44.65 85.04 -16.34
C ASN A 8 -43.53 84.21 -16.95
N SER A 9 -43.11 83.19 -16.19
CA SER A 9 -42.23 82.13 -16.65
C SER A 9 -42.97 81.33 -17.71
N SER A 10 -42.55 81.43 -18.97
CA SER A 10 -43.09 80.61 -20.06
C SER A 10 -42.02 80.29 -21.11
N SER A 11 -40.82 79.94 -20.66
CA SER A 11 -39.93 79.07 -21.44
C SER A 11 -40.15 77.65 -20.93
N ASN A 12 -40.77 76.79 -21.75
CA ASN A 12 -40.66 75.34 -21.58
C ASN A 12 -39.20 74.95 -21.86
N PHE A 13 -38.33 75.19 -20.89
CA PHE A 13 -36.98 74.67 -20.91
C PHE A 13 -37.08 73.24 -20.37
N ILE A 14 -37.12 72.26 -21.27
CA ILE A 14 -36.99 70.87 -20.87
C ILE A 14 -35.53 70.69 -20.42
N ASP A 15 -35.29 70.75 -19.11
CA ASP A 15 -33.98 70.50 -18.53
C ASP A 15 -33.52 69.06 -18.85
N THR A 16 -32.39 68.94 -19.54
CA THR A 16 -31.73 67.67 -19.80
C THR A 16 -31.11 67.14 -18.51
N VAL A 17 -31.44 65.92 -18.10
CA VAL A 17 -30.84 65.27 -16.92
C VAL A 17 -29.86 64.21 -17.41
N ASN A 18 -28.57 64.42 -17.15
CA ASN A 18 -27.56 63.40 -17.42
C ASN A 18 -27.62 62.32 -16.33
N GLY A 19 -27.45 61.06 -16.75
CA GLY A 19 -27.42 59.95 -15.82
C GLY A 19 -26.14 59.92 -14.98
N ASP A 20 -26.28 59.50 -13.73
CA ASP A 20 -25.13 59.18 -12.88
C ASP A 20 -25.31 57.81 -12.21
N TRP A 21 -24.16 57.21 -11.87
CA TRP A 21 -24.08 55.86 -11.34
C TRP A 21 -24.60 55.80 -9.90
N SER A 22 -25.36 54.76 -9.58
CA SER A 22 -25.59 54.36 -8.19
C SER A 22 -24.28 53.97 -7.51
N CYS A 23 -24.30 53.92 -6.18
CA CYS A 23 -23.31 53.17 -5.43
C CYS A 23 -23.21 51.73 -5.96
N TRP A 24 -22.02 51.16 -5.89
CA TRP A 24 -21.84 49.73 -6.17
C TRP A 24 -22.66 48.90 -5.20
N GLN A 25 -23.37 47.91 -5.73
CA GLN A 25 -23.99 46.86 -4.94
C GLN A 25 -22.92 46.00 -4.26
N ASN A 26 -23.33 45.25 -3.24
CA ASN A 26 -22.42 44.34 -2.56
C ASN A 26 -21.87 43.30 -3.54
N SER A 27 -20.64 42.87 -3.31
CA SER A 27 -20.04 41.83 -4.17
C SER A 27 -20.76 40.50 -4.00
N SER A 28 -20.84 39.72 -5.09
CA SER A 28 -21.27 38.34 -5.05
C SER A 28 -20.35 37.51 -4.15
N VAL A 29 -20.81 36.32 -3.75
CA VAL A 29 -19.90 35.30 -3.24
C VAL A 29 -18.86 34.95 -4.31
N CYS A 30 -17.71 34.46 -3.87
CA CYS A 30 -16.68 33.99 -4.79
C CYS A 30 -17.19 32.80 -5.61
N SER A 31 -16.83 32.73 -6.89
CA SER A 31 -17.26 31.64 -7.79
C SER A 31 -16.79 30.25 -7.37
N VAL A 32 -15.74 30.18 -6.54
CA VAL A 32 -15.15 28.93 -6.04
C VAL A 32 -14.94 29.02 -4.53
N THR A 33 -14.84 27.88 -3.87
CA THR A 33 -14.50 27.77 -2.44
C THR A 33 -13.00 27.55 -2.19
N CYS A 34 -12.27 27.10 -3.22
CA CYS A 34 -10.82 26.93 -3.26
C CYS A 34 -10.33 27.16 -4.70
N GLY A 35 -9.04 27.42 -4.87
CA GLY A 35 -8.44 27.83 -6.13
C GLY A 35 -8.80 29.26 -6.51
N GLU A 36 -8.34 29.69 -7.68
CA GLU A 36 -8.60 31.02 -8.21
C GLU A 36 -10.07 31.19 -8.59
N GLY A 37 -10.72 32.14 -7.94
CA GLY A 37 -12.10 32.52 -8.18
C GLY A 37 -12.28 33.96 -8.63
N VAL A 38 -13.52 34.29 -8.97
CA VAL A 38 -13.94 35.65 -9.32
C VAL A 38 -15.24 35.98 -8.57
N LYS A 39 -15.30 37.19 -8.01
CA LYS A 39 -16.52 37.81 -7.48
C LYS A 39 -16.89 39.00 -8.36
N THR A 40 -18.17 39.30 -8.45
CA THR A 40 -18.68 40.39 -9.28
C THR A 40 -19.49 41.38 -8.47
N ARG A 41 -19.46 42.65 -8.86
CA ARG A 41 -20.35 43.69 -8.31
C ARG A 41 -20.94 44.52 -9.43
N THR A 42 -22.12 45.08 -9.16
CA THR A 42 -22.94 45.78 -10.16
C THR A 42 -23.39 47.13 -9.67
N ARG A 43 -23.60 48.06 -10.60
CA ARG A 43 -24.17 49.39 -10.33
C ARG A 43 -25.13 49.76 -11.47
N THR A 44 -26.08 50.62 -11.17
CA THR A 44 -27.14 51.01 -12.12
C THR A 44 -27.06 52.51 -12.42
N CYS A 45 -27.40 52.91 -13.64
CA CYS A 45 -27.43 54.31 -14.06
C CYS A 45 -28.78 54.95 -13.69
N ASN A 46 -28.99 55.22 -12.41
CA ASN A 46 -30.28 55.70 -11.88
C ASN A 46 -30.15 56.75 -10.77
N HIS A 47 -28.98 57.37 -10.58
CA HIS A 47 -28.72 58.27 -9.46
C HIS A 47 -28.10 59.62 -9.89
N PRO A 48 -28.71 60.40 -10.82
CA PRO A 48 -30.09 60.29 -11.28
C PRO A 48 -30.24 59.48 -12.59
N THR A 49 -31.47 59.10 -12.94
CA THR A 49 -31.78 58.45 -14.22
C THR A 49 -31.74 59.49 -15.36
N PRO A 50 -31.08 59.21 -16.50
CA PRO A 50 -31.07 60.12 -17.63
C PRO A 50 -32.50 60.42 -18.14
N ALA A 51 -32.81 61.68 -18.38
CA ALA A 51 -34.11 62.12 -18.87
C ALA A 51 -33.97 63.24 -19.90
N ASN A 52 -35.02 63.43 -20.70
CA ASN A 52 -35.13 64.54 -21.65
C ASN A 52 -33.99 64.64 -22.68
N GLY A 53 -33.44 63.50 -23.12
CA GLY A 53 -32.31 63.47 -24.04
C GLY A 53 -30.93 63.66 -23.39
N GLY A 54 -30.84 63.62 -22.05
CA GLY A 54 -29.58 63.62 -21.33
C GLY A 54 -28.73 62.37 -21.56
N LEU A 55 -27.43 62.48 -21.24
CA LEU A 55 -26.43 61.45 -21.53
C LEU A 55 -26.57 60.23 -20.61
N GLN A 56 -26.32 59.04 -21.17
CA GLN A 56 -26.16 57.80 -20.40
C GLN A 56 -24.86 57.83 -19.57
N CYS A 57 -24.84 57.06 -18.48
CA CYS A 57 -23.65 56.95 -17.64
C CYS A 57 -22.47 56.37 -18.42
N ARG A 58 -21.29 56.98 -18.29
CA ARG A 58 -20.06 56.52 -18.91
C ARG A 58 -19.32 55.52 -18.01
N GLY A 59 -18.89 54.40 -18.59
CA GLY A 59 -18.13 53.34 -17.90
C GLY A 59 -18.91 52.03 -17.76
N GLU A 60 -18.32 51.05 -17.07
CA GLU A 60 -18.92 49.72 -16.92
C GLU A 60 -19.95 49.67 -15.78
N SER A 61 -21.05 48.94 -16.01
CA SER A 61 -22.06 48.62 -14.99
C SER A 61 -21.70 47.39 -14.15
N HIS A 62 -20.69 46.63 -14.56
CA HIS A 62 -20.20 45.41 -13.91
C HIS A 62 -18.72 45.55 -13.62
N MET A 63 -18.27 44.95 -12.52
CA MET A 63 -16.85 44.83 -12.21
C MET A 63 -16.59 43.41 -11.70
N SER A 64 -15.51 42.81 -12.18
CA SER A 64 -15.03 41.49 -11.76
C SER A 64 -13.72 41.65 -10.99
N GLU A 65 -13.58 40.93 -9.90
CA GLU A 65 -12.40 40.95 -9.04
C GLU A 65 -12.02 39.52 -8.66
N HIS A 66 -10.73 39.21 -8.66
CA HIS A 66 -10.25 37.91 -8.19
C HIS A 66 -10.55 37.73 -6.70
N CYS A 67 -10.86 36.50 -6.33
CA CYS A 67 -11.10 36.11 -4.94
C CYS A 67 -10.69 34.65 -4.76
N ASN A 68 -10.33 34.29 -3.53
CA ASN A 68 -9.79 32.98 -3.15
C ASN A 68 -8.49 32.62 -3.89
N GLU A 69 -7.44 32.43 -3.10
CA GLU A 69 -6.13 31.96 -3.57
C GLU A 69 -5.69 30.69 -2.80
N ASN A 70 -6.55 30.20 -1.91
CA ASN A 70 -6.27 29.00 -1.15
C ASN A 70 -6.34 27.79 -2.09
N PRO A 71 -5.30 26.96 -2.18
CA PRO A 71 -5.29 25.80 -3.05
C PRO A 71 -6.39 24.80 -2.70
N CYS A 72 -6.86 24.06 -3.71
CA CYS A 72 -7.85 23.01 -3.53
C CYS A 72 -7.23 21.72 -2.99
N ALA A 73 -8.06 20.88 -2.39
CA ALA A 73 -7.66 19.54 -1.96
C ALA A 73 -7.16 18.71 -3.14
N GLU A 74 -5.97 18.12 -3.00
CA GLU A 74 -5.38 17.23 -4.00
C GLU A 74 -5.20 15.84 -3.39
N ASN A 75 -5.82 14.85 -4.02
CA ASN A 75 -5.74 13.46 -3.54
C ASN A 75 -4.37 12.86 -3.81
N GLY A 76 -3.99 11.91 -2.96
CA GLY A 76 -2.78 11.11 -3.14
C GLY A 76 -2.87 10.26 -4.40
N VAL A 77 -1.74 10.13 -5.10
CA VAL A 77 -1.65 9.42 -6.38
C VAL A 77 -0.76 8.20 -6.21
N SER A 78 -1.28 7.02 -6.53
CA SER A 78 -0.47 5.80 -6.54
C SER A 78 0.50 5.82 -7.71
N LEU A 79 1.78 5.59 -7.44
CA LEU A 79 2.81 5.47 -8.46
C LEU A 79 2.67 4.16 -9.24
N ALA A 80 3.48 4.04 -10.30
CA ALA A 80 3.62 2.79 -11.02
C ALA A 80 4.10 1.66 -10.10
N TRP A 81 3.72 0.43 -10.43
CA TRP A 81 4.22 -0.76 -9.76
C TRP A 81 5.73 -0.87 -9.92
N GLY A 82 6.41 -1.19 -8.82
CA GLY A 82 7.77 -1.71 -8.86
C GLY A 82 7.80 -3.13 -9.44
N ASP A 83 9.01 -3.62 -9.67
CA ASP A 83 9.23 -4.97 -10.13
C ASP A 83 8.73 -6.01 -9.12
N TRP A 84 8.40 -7.20 -9.64
CA TRP A 84 8.13 -8.35 -8.80
C TRP A 84 9.38 -8.79 -8.06
N SER A 85 9.22 -9.14 -6.79
CA SER A 85 10.24 -9.88 -6.04
C SER A 85 10.57 -11.20 -6.74
N PRO A 86 11.74 -11.78 -6.44
CA PRO A 86 11.98 -13.19 -6.70
C PRO A 86 10.87 -14.05 -6.10
N CYS A 87 10.68 -15.25 -6.66
CA CYS A 87 9.77 -16.24 -6.11
C CYS A 87 10.24 -16.65 -4.71
N SER A 88 9.31 -16.86 -3.78
CA SER A 88 9.60 -17.25 -2.39
C SER A 88 10.28 -18.61 -2.26
N VAL A 89 10.26 -19.40 -3.33
CA VAL A 89 10.85 -20.74 -3.42
C VAL A 89 11.75 -20.82 -4.65
N THR A 90 12.70 -21.74 -4.60
CA THR A 90 13.56 -22.11 -5.73
C THR A 90 13.02 -23.30 -6.52
N CYS A 91 12.05 -24.03 -5.96
CA CYS A 91 11.37 -25.16 -6.58
C CYS A 91 9.90 -25.25 -6.13
N GLY A 92 9.05 -25.89 -6.92
CA GLY A 92 7.63 -26.06 -6.61
C GLY A 92 6.81 -24.76 -6.71
N SER A 93 5.72 -24.70 -5.96
CA SER A 93 4.80 -23.56 -5.95
C SER A 93 5.18 -22.56 -4.86
N GLY A 94 5.33 -21.29 -5.22
CA GLY A 94 5.57 -20.20 -4.28
C GLY A 94 4.79 -18.95 -4.64
N SER A 95 5.18 -17.85 -4.00
CA SER A 95 4.59 -16.52 -4.20
C SER A 95 5.66 -15.48 -4.44
N ARG A 96 5.30 -14.43 -5.17
CA ARG A 96 6.11 -13.22 -5.36
C ARG A 96 5.26 -12.00 -5.03
N VAL A 97 5.92 -10.93 -4.63
CA VAL A 97 5.27 -9.70 -4.18
C VAL A 97 5.81 -8.52 -4.97
N ARG A 98 4.96 -7.59 -5.34
CA ARG A 98 5.38 -6.26 -5.82
C ARG A 98 4.70 -5.17 -5.01
N ALA A 99 5.30 -4.00 -4.99
CA ALA A 99 4.80 -2.84 -4.26
C ALA A 99 4.81 -1.59 -5.14
N ARG A 100 3.96 -0.62 -4.82
CA ARG A 100 3.98 0.73 -5.37
C ARG A 100 3.91 1.75 -4.24
N ALA A 101 4.48 2.92 -4.47
CA ALA A 101 4.41 4.03 -3.52
C ALA A 101 3.14 4.87 -3.73
N CYS A 102 2.72 5.57 -2.68
CA CYS A 102 1.67 6.59 -2.74
C CYS A 102 2.32 7.95 -2.57
N ASN A 103 2.12 8.85 -3.55
CA ASN A 103 2.40 10.26 -3.33
C ASN A 103 1.36 10.82 -2.35
N PRO A 104 1.78 11.53 -1.30
CA PRO A 104 0.87 11.98 -0.25
C PRO A 104 -0.14 13.00 -0.80
N PRO A 105 -1.37 13.03 -0.26
CA PRO A 105 -2.33 14.08 -0.59
C PRO A 105 -1.83 15.45 -0.13
N GLN A 106 -2.25 16.50 -0.84
CA GLN A 106 -2.05 17.89 -0.44
C GLN A 106 -3.38 18.53 -0.04
N TYR A 107 -3.31 19.57 0.78
CA TYR A 107 -4.46 20.41 1.15
C TYR A 107 -5.68 19.60 1.63
N CYS A 108 -5.44 18.68 2.57
CA CYS A 108 -6.47 17.79 3.15
C CYS A 108 -7.16 16.85 2.15
N GLY A 109 -6.53 16.55 1.01
CA GLY A 109 -7.00 15.52 0.09
C GLY A 109 -6.99 14.12 0.69
N HIS A 110 -7.65 13.20 0.00
CA HIS A 110 -7.73 11.80 0.41
C HIS A 110 -6.46 11.04 0.10
N ASN A 111 -6.09 10.10 0.98
CA ASN A 111 -4.98 9.18 0.74
C ASN A 111 -5.28 8.23 -0.43
N CYS A 112 -4.23 7.59 -0.96
CA CYS A 112 -4.41 6.58 -2.00
C CYS A 112 -5.37 5.47 -1.52
N THR A 113 -6.44 5.25 -2.28
CA THR A 113 -7.44 4.19 -2.00
C THR A 113 -7.02 2.83 -2.57
N GLU A 114 -6.13 2.89 -3.55
CA GLU A 114 -5.64 1.76 -4.32
C GLU A 114 -4.62 0.90 -3.53
N PRO A 115 -4.63 -0.45 -3.68
CA PRO A 115 -3.72 -1.33 -2.93
C PRO A 115 -2.25 -1.02 -3.19
N LEU A 116 -1.43 -0.93 -2.13
CA LEU A 116 -0.01 -0.59 -2.26
C LEU A 116 0.91 -1.80 -2.46
N PHE A 117 0.38 -3.01 -2.26
CA PHE A 117 1.09 -4.26 -2.48
C PHE A 117 0.20 -5.26 -3.22
N GLU A 118 0.83 -6.16 -3.97
CA GLU A 118 0.16 -7.23 -4.71
C GLU A 118 0.97 -8.51 -4.59
N ILE A 119 0.27 -9.64 -4.44
CA ILE A 119 0.87 -10.97 -4.34
C ILE A 119 0.40 -11.80 -5.52
N ASN A 120 1.32 -12.53 -6.14
CA ASN A 120 1.04 -13.41 -7.27
C ASN A 120 1.74 -14.75 -7.07
N SER A 121 1.09 -15.84 -7.48
CA SER A 121 1.69 -17.17 -7.44
C SER A 121 2.78 -17.31 -8.51
N CYS A 122 3.82 -18.06 -8.19
CA CYS A 122 4.88 -18.43 -9.12
C CYS A 122 5.13 -19.94 -9.07
N LEU A 123 5.43 -20.52 -10.22
CA LEU A 123 5.77 -21.93 -10.38
C LEU A 123 7.24 -22.03 -10.77
N GLN A 124 8.01 -22.73 -9.95
CA GLN A 124 9.39 -23.09 -10.23
C GLN A 124 9.47 -24.53 -10.72
N VAL A 125 10.70 -24.97 -11.06
CA VAL A 125 10.97 -26.37 -11.34
C VAL A 125 10.45 -27.26 -10.21
N PRO A 126 9.89 -28.44 -10.48
CA PRO A 126 9.44 -29.35 -9.44
C PRO A 126 10.57 -29.56 -8.43
N CYS A 127 10.25 -29.49 -7.14
CA CYS A 127 11.22 -29.87 -6.12
C CYS A 127 11.59 -31.33 -6.37
N GLN A 128 12.89 -31.59 -6.49
CA GLN A 128 13.37 -32.95 -6.35
C GLN A 128 12.85 -33.42 -5.00
N THR A 129 12.09 -34.51 -5.01
CA THR A 129 11.74 -35.20 -3.77
C THR A 129 13.05 -35.42 -3.02
N PRO A 130 13.12 -35.13 -1.71
CA PRO A 130 14.25 -35.57 -0.91
C PRO A 130 14.53 -37.04 -1.24
N PRO A 131 15.80 -37.50 -1.22
CA PRO A 131 16.07 -38.93 -1.29
C PRO A 131 15.12 -39.64 -0.33
N ALA A 132 14.51 -40.75 -0.79
CA ALA A 132 13.76 -41.61 0.12
C ALA A 132 14.57 -41.76 1.40
N GLY A 133 13.93 -41.57 2.56
CA GLY A 133 14.66 -41.55 3.82
C GLY A 133 15.43 -42.85 4.05
N VAL A 134 16.27 -42.87 5.06
CA VAL A 134 17.21 -43.97 5.26
C VAL A 134 16.46 -45.25 5.61
N ALA A 135 16.74 -46.35 4.91
CA ALA A 135 16.27 -47.67 5.33
C ALA A 135 16.93 -48.00 6.68
N CYS A 136 16.15 -48.35 7.69
CA CYS A 136 16.62 -48.66 9.03
C CYS A 136 16.16 -50.08 9.37
N PRO A 137 17.07 -51.02 9.68
CA PRO A 137 16.70 -52.39 9.94
C PRO A 137 16.12 -52.55 11.34
N THR A 138 15.37 -53.62 11.57
CA THR A 138 15.10 -54.13 12.92
C THR A 138 15.87 -55.44 13.07
N CYS A 139 16.70 -55.53 14.12
CA CYS A 139 17.57 -56.68 14.35
C CYS A 139 17.14 -57.45 15.59
N THR A 140 17.15 -58.78 15.51
CA THR A 140 16.82 -59.67 16.62
C THR A 140 18.03 -59.91 17.53
N GLU A 141 17.82 -60.56 18.68
CA GLU A 141 18.90 -60.95 19.61
C GLU A 141 19.92 -61.92 18.97
N ASP A 142 19.54 -62.58 17.88
CA ASP A 142 20.38 -63.50 17.10
C ASP A 142 21.14 -62.80 15.95
N LEU A 143 21.19 -61.47 15.94
CA LEU A 143 21.84 -60.63 14.90
C LEU A 143 21.19 -60.74 13.50
N GLU A 144 19.95 -61.22 13.39
CA GLU A 144 19.22 -61.24 12.12
C GLU A 144 18.49 -59.90 11.91
N CYS A 145 18.91 -59.14 10.88
CA CYS A 145 18.37 -57.81 10.57
C CYS A 145 17.41 -57.83 9.38
N THR A 146 16.22 -57.22 9.54
CA THR A 146 15.23 -57.05 8.46
C THR A 146 15.03 -55.57 8.11
N TRP A 147 15.17 -55.22 6.82
CA TRP A 147 15.11 -53.85 6.30
C TRP A 147 13.70 -53.47 5.85
N ASN A 148 12.75 -53.49 6.77
CA ASN A 148 11.34 -53.22 6.48
C ASN A 148 10.90 -51.77 6.78
N THR A 149 11.75 -50.98 7.43
CA THR A 149 11.43 -49.64 7.90
C THR A 149 12.24 -48.61 7.13
N THR A 150 11.57 -47.56 6.64
CA THR A 150 12.21 -46.42 5.99
C THR A 150 11.92 -45.18 6.83
N CYS A 151 12.96 -44.51 7.32
CA CYS A 151 12.81 -43.30 8.11
C CYS A 151 12.30 -42.13 7.26
N HIS A 152 11.79 -41.08 7.91
CA HIS A 152 11.39 -39.87 7.19
C HIS A 152 12.61 -39.15 6.61
N ALA A 153 12.41 -38.32 5.57
CA ALA A 153 13.51 -37.59 4.94
C ALA A 153 14.28 -36.63 5.88
N SER A 154 13.66 -36.25 7.00
CA SER A 154 14.25 -35.41 8.05
C SER A 154 14.93 -36.20 9.18
N GLU A 155 14.89 -37.52 9.11
CA GLU A 155 15.38 -38.43 10.14
C GLU A 155 16.64 -39.16 9.67
N ASN A 156 17.43 -39.62 10.64
CA ASN A 156 18.54 -40.55 10.44
C ASN A 156 18.20 -41.88 11.13
N CYS A 157 18.79 -42.98 10.65
CA CYS A 157 18.78 -44.24 11.38
C CYS A 157 19.86 -44.16 12.46
N MET A 158 19.44 -44.14 13.73
CA MET A 158 20.35 -44.16 14.86
C MET A 158 20.63 -45.60 15.27
N VAL A 159 21.91 -45.96 15.37
CA VAL A 159 22.38 -47.25 15.89
C VAL A 159 22.97 -47.03 17.28
N ARG A 160 22.47 -47.74 18.29
CA ARG A 160 22.97 -47.65 19.67
C ARG A 160 23.51 -49.00 20.12
N SER A 161 24.78 -49.04 20.52
CA SER A 161 25.43 -50.21 21.12
C SER A 161 25.13 -50.29 22.61
N ILE A 162 24.68 -51.45 23.10
CA ILE A 162 24.44 -51.74 24.51
C ILE A 162 25.44 -52.82 24.95
N SER A 163 26.55 -52.43 25.57
CA SER A 163 27.61 -53.38 25.94
C SER A 163 27.71 -53.55 27.46
N VAL A 164 27.42 -54.77 27.95
CA VAL A 164 28.08 -55.30 29.17
C VAL A 164 28.55 -56.75 28.96
N THR A 165 27.86 -57.61 28.19
CA THR A 165 28.28 -59.02 27.98
C THR A 165 27.88 -59.67 26.64
N GLY A 166 27.40 -58.92 25.64
CA GLY A 166 27.04 -59.44 24.30
C GLY A 166 26.80 -58.31 23.29
N PHE A 167 26.95 -58.58 21.99
CA PHE A 167 26.79 -57.62 20.89
C PHE A 167 25.30 -57.34 20.62
N ASN A 168 24.65 -56.51 21.44
CA ASN A 168 23.29 -56.04 21.18
C ASN A 168 23.31 -54.58 20.73
N PHE A 169 22.87 -54.33 19.49
CA PHE A 169 22.60 -52.98 18.99
C PHE A 169 21.11 -52.78 18.75
N THR A 170 20.64 -51.55 19.00
CA THR A 170 19.25 -51.14 18.71
C THR A 170 19.26 -50.05 17.65
N THR A 171 18.34 -50.16 16.70
CA THR A 171 18.19 -49.24 15.58
C THR A 171 16.82 -48.60 15.59
N HIS A 172 16.74 -47.29 15.38
CA HIS A 172 15.46 -46.59 15.20
C HIS A 172 15.64 -45.25 14.47
N CYS A 173 14.55 -44.81 13.86
CA CYS A 173 14.47 -43.49 13.24
C CYS A 173 14.41 -42.39 14.30
N ILE A 174 15.19 -41.35 14.11
CA ILE A 174 15.23 -40.19 14.99
C ILE A 174 15.55 -38.93 14.18
N MET A 175 15.08 -37.78 14.62
CA MET A 175 15.41 -36.50 13.99
C MET A 175 16.92 -36.28 13.98
N ARG A 176 17.44 -35.73 12.87
CA ARG A 176 18.88 -35.49 12.65
C ARG A 176 19.54 -34.76 13.81
N GLU A 177 18.89 -33.71 14.31
CA GLU A 177 19.40 -32.85 15.38
C GLU A 177 19.46 -33.60 16.72
N ASP A 178 18.41 -34.36 17.04
CA ASP A 178 18.32 -35.16 18.27
C ASP A 178 19.35 -36.30 18.27
N CYS A 179 19.61 -36.92 17.11
CA CYS A 179 20.63 -37.96 16.98
C CYS A 179 22.02 -37.43 17.34
N HIS A 180 22.41 -36.27 16.79
CA HIS A 180 23.71 -35.67 17.09
C HIS A 180 23.83 -35.26 18.56
N LEU A 181 22.74 -34.78 19.17
CA LEU A 181 22.71 -34.49 20.60
C LEU A 181 22.96 -35.76 21.44
N LEU A 182 22.26 -36.85 21.14
CA LEU A 182 22.47 -38.13 21.81
C LEU A 182 23.87 -38.70 21.59
N GLN A 183 24.43 -38.54 20.39
CA GLN A 183 25.81 -38.94 20.09
C GLN A 183 26.85 -38.20 20.95
N MET A 184 26.62 -36.90 21.23
CA MET A 184 27.48 -36.12 22.12
C MET A 184 27.35 -36.57 23.58
N LEU A 185 26.14 -36.90 24.04
CA LEU A 185 25.88 -37.36 25.40
C LEU A 185 26.39 -38.79 25.64
N ALA A 186 26.27 -39.68 24.65
CA ALA A 186 26.68 -41.08 24.71
C ALA A 186 28.16 -41.25 25.08
N LYS A 187 29.04 -40.30 24.70
CA LYS A 187 30.47 -40.30 25.07
C LYS A 187 30.75 -40.30 26.59
N THR A 188 29.74 -40.05 27.43
CA THR A 188 29.88 -40.02 28.90
C THR A 188 29.29 -41.24 29.63
N THR A 189 28.67 -42.19 28.92
CA THR A 189 28.04 -43.39 29.52
C THR A 189 28.39 -44.63 28.71
N HIS A 190 28.29 -45.84 29.29
CA HIS A 190 28.75 -47.12 28.71
C HIS A 190 28.01 -47.61 27.43
N GLY A 191 27.74 -46.75 26.44
CA GLY A 191 27.16 -47.12 25.15
C GLY A 191 27.48 -46.09 24.07
N GLU A 192 27.75 -46.58 22.85
CA GLU A 192 28.06 -45.74 21.68
C GLU A 192 26.81 -45.52 20.83
N VAL A 193 26.66 -44.31 20.29
CA VAL A 193 25.55 -43.91 19.41
C VAL A 193 26.12 -43.46 18.06
N PHE A 194 25.55 -43.99 16.98
CA PHE A 194 25.92 -43.69 15.60
C PHE A 194 24.70 -43.18 14.84
N CYS A 195 24.88 -42.13 14.05
CA CYS A 195 23.83 -41.47 13.31
C CYS A 195 24.07 -41.66 11.80
N CYS A 196 23.34 -42.59 11.20
CA CYS A 196 23.52 -42.93 9.78
C CYS A 196 22.51 -42.24 8.88
N ALA A 197 23.03 -41.57 7.85
CA ALA A 197 22.28 -40.82 6.86
C ALA A 197 22.04 -41.60 5.54
N ASP A 198 22.55 -42.83 5.45
CA ASP A 198 22.34 -43.75 4.33
C ASP A 198 22.44 -45.22 4.78
N GLU A 199 21.99 -46.14 3.92
CA GLU A 199 21.97 -47.58 4.19
C GLU A 199 23.38 -48.18 4.35
N ASN A 200 24.38 -47.64 3.63
CA ASN A 200 25.74 -48.16 3.68
C ASN A 200 26.37 -47.91 5.06
N CYS A 201 26.19 -46.72 5.61
CA CYS A 201 26.60 -46.40 6.98
C CYS A 201 25.98 -47.37 7.99
N VAL A 202 24.68 -47.66 7.87
CA VAL A 202 24.01 -48.58 8.80
C VAL A 202 24.59 -49.99 8.68
N ARG A 203 24.83 -50.48 7.46
CA ARG A 203 25.46 -51.79 7.20
C ARG A 203 26.87 -51.88 7.76
N GLU A 204 27.69 -50.85 7.60
CA GLU A 204 29.05 -50.82 8.15
C GLU A 204 29.06 -50.89 9.68
N MET A 205 28.06 -50.31 10.34
CA MET A 205 28.00 -50.27 11.81
C MET A 205 27.46 -51.56 12.43
N ILE A 206 26.58 -52.28 11.75
CA ILE A 206 25.96 -53.52 12.27
C ILE A 206 26.72 -54.79 11.86
N GLY A 207 27.62 -54.71 10.87
CA GLY A 207 28.38 -55.84 10.33
C GLY A 207 27.60 -56.68 9.32
#